data_AF-A0A3P3RBM4-F1
#
_entry.id   AF-A0A3P3RBM4-F1
#
_cell.length_a   1.000
_cell.length_b   1.000
_cell.length_c   1.000
_cell.angle_alpha   90.00
_cell.angle_beta   90.00
_cell.angle_gamma   90.00
#
_symmetry.space_group_name_H-M   'P 1'
#
loop_
_entity.id
_entity.type
_entity.pdbx_description
1 polymer ?
#
loop_
_entity_poly.entity_id
_entity_poly.type
_entity_poly.pdbx_seq_one_letter_code
_entity_poly.pdbx_strand_id
1 'polypeptide(L)'
;MADDPMFEIPAHPERRYTNRTVYYEGDVAFMLTPMDGRAGRLEPLLTDVLDTGPYRYGDWFDLPIAVFLVHDEETSDTFRVSIRDGAVRLHVLPDTTPAGLRAIYDRLVQKSTCRWTVDRRVDV
;
A
#
# COMPACT_ATOMS: atom_id res chain seq x y z
N MET A 1 7.64 -15.75 -16.50
CA MET A 1 6.34 -15.26 -16.00
C MET A 1 6.60 -14.96 -14.54
N ALA A 2 6.40 -13.72 -14.09
CA ALA A 2 6.55 -13.43 -12.67
C ALA A 2 5.33 -14.06 -11.98
N ASP A 3 5.56 -14.80 -10.89
CA ASP A 3 4.49 -15.34 -10.04
C ASP A 3 3.43 -14.26 -9.81
N ASP A 4 2.17 -14.61 -10.02
CA ASP A 4 1.08 -13.69 -9.77
C ASP A 4 1.06 -13.41 -8.26
N PRO A 5 1.31 -12.17 -7.80
CA PRO A 5 1.44 -11.92 -6.37
C PRO A 5 0.10 -12.19 -5.70
N MET A 6 0.06 -13.27 -4.95
CA MET A 6 -1.05 -13.63 -4.10
C MET A 6 -0.95 -12.71 -2.89
N PHE A 7 -1.76 -11.63 -2.86
CA PHE A 7 -1.86 -10.68 -1.75
C PHE A 7 -2.49 -11.35 -0.51
N GLU A 8 -1.96 -12.50 -0.12
CA GLU A 8 -2.42 -13.32 0.98
C GLU A 8 -2.03 -12.65 2.30
N ILE A 9 -3.04 -12.26 3.07
CA ILE A 9 -2.90 -11.61 4.38
C ILE A 9 -2.97 -12.72 5.44
N PRO A 10 -1.84 -13.10 6.06
CA PRO A 10 -1.81 -14.25 6.97
C PRO A 10 -2.49 -13.94 8.32
N ALA A 11 -2.47 -12.66 8.72
CA ALA A 11 -3.14 -12.14 9.90
C ALA A 11 -3.45 -10.65 9.66
N HIS A 12 -4.61 -10.22 10.12
CA HIS A 12 -4.96 -8.80 10.09
C HIS A 12 -4.52 -8.13 11.38
N PRO A 13 -3.98 -6.91 11.31
CA PRO A 13 -3.70 -6.13 12.51
C PRO A 13 -4.96 -5.91 13.34
N GLU A 14 -4.83 -6.00 14.66
CA GLU A 14 -5.94 -5.73 15.57
C GLU A 14 -5.92 -4.27 16.03
N ARG A 15 -7.05 -3.58 15.88
CA ARG A 15 -7.19 -2.22 16.39
C ARG A 15 -7.42 -2.26 17.90
N ARG A 16 -6.48 -1.71 18.67
CA ARG A 16 -6.55 -1.62 20.13
C ARG A 16 -6.83 -0.19 20.57
N TYR A 17 -7.70 -0.06 21.57
CA TYR A 17 -8.13 1.20 22.13
C TYR A 17 -7.62 1.34 23.56
N THR A 18 -6.94 2.45 23.83
CA THR A 18 -6.65 2.89 25.20
C THR A 18 -7.42 4.17 25.47
N ASN A 19 -7.45 4.59 26.73
CA ASN A 19 -8.03 5.89 27.11
C ASN A 19 -7.32 7.11 26.52
N ARG A 20 -6.16 6.93 25.85
CA ARG A 20 -5.31 8.02 25.33
C ARG A 20 -5.04 7.93 23.84
N THR A 21 -5.04 6.74 23.26
CA THR A 21 -4.70 6.53 21.86
C THR A 21 -5.30 5.25 21.31
N VAL A 22 -5.40 5.22 19.99
CA VAL A 22 -5.57 4.00 19.20
C VAL A 22 -4.18 3.55 18.75
N TYR A 23 -3.91 2.25 18.80
CA TYR A 23 -2.76 1.64 18.15
C TYR A 23 -3.18 0.34 17.47
N TYR A 24 -2.35 -0.16 16.57
CA TYR A 24 -2.57 -1.42 15.86
C TYR A 24 -1.55 -2.43 16.35
N GLU A 25 -2.00 -3.64 16.69
CA GLU A 25 -1.17 -4.76 17.10
C GLU A 25 -1.01 -5.73 15.92
N GLY A 26 0.24 -6.09 15.61
CA GLY A 26 0.62 -6.77 14.36
C GLY A 26 0.78 -5.79 13.20
N ASP A 27 1.76 -6.04 12.33
CA ASP A 27 1.95 -5.26 11.09
C ASP A 27 2.15 -6.22 9.91
N VAL A 28 1.30 -6.09 8.89
CA VAL A 28 1.49 -6.77 7.61
C VAL A 28 1.62 -5.70 6.54
N ALA A 29 2.70 -5.76 5.77
CA ALA A 29 2.94 -4.84 4.69
C ALA A 29 3.42 -5.56 3.42
N PHE A 30 2.94 -5.12 2.27
CA PHE A 30 3.42 -5.57 0.97
C PHE A 30 4.32 -4.51 0.36
N MET A 31 5.54 -4.90 0.01
CA MET A 31 6.55 -4.04 -0.60
C MET A 31 6.56 -4.27 -2.10
N LEU A 32 6.17 -3.24 -2.85
CA LEU A 32 6.15 -3.23 -4.31
C LEU A 32 7.40 -2.50 -4.81
N THR A 33 8.34 -3.24 -5.39
CA THR A 33 9.61 -2.68 -5.87
C THR A 33 9.69 -2.76 -7.40
N PRO A 34 9.87 -1.63 -8.11
CA PRO A 34 10.04 -1.64 -9.55
C PRO A 34 11.42 -2.21 -9.91
N MET A 35 11.47 -3.12 -10.88
CA MET A 35 12.71 -3.78 -11.30
C MET A 35 13.66 -2.89 -12.12
N ASP A 36 13.20 -1.74 -12.60
CA ASP A 36 14.00 -0.82 -13.42
C ASP A 36 14.88 0.14 -12.61
N GLY A 37 14.86 0.04 -11.28
CA GLY A 37 15.67 0.85 -10.37
C GLY A 37 15.27 2.32 -10.31
N ARG A 38 14.15 2.73 -10.92
CA ARG A 38 13.68 4.13 -10.95
C ARG A 38 12.91 4.53 -9.70
N ALA A 39 13.49 4.28 -8.52
CA ALA A 39 12.93 4.62 -7.21
C ALA A 39 12.47 6.09 -7.08
N GLY A 40 13.19 7.03 -7.71
CA GLY A 40 12.90 8.48 -7.65
C GLY A 40 11.64 8.93 -8.40
N ARG A 41 10.90 8.02 -9.06
CA ARG A 41 9.63 8.34 -9.75
C ARG A 41 8.40 7.69 -9.12
N LEU A 42 8.55 7.05 -7.96
CA LEU A 42 7.46 6.34 -7.31
C LEU A 42 6.38 7.26 -6.77
N GLU A 43 6.74 8.41 -6.20
CA GLU A 43 5.77 9.33 -5.63
C GLU A 43 4.88 9.96 -6.71
N PRO A 44 5.42 10.55 -7.79
CA PRO A 44 4.58 11.03 -8.89
C PRO A 44 3.69 9.94 -9.50
N LEU A 45 4.21 8.71 -9.63
CA LEU A 45 3.43 7.59 -10.16
C LEU A 45 2.28 7.20 -9.23
N LEU A 46 2.55 7.09 -7.93
CA LEU A 46 1.54 6.75 -6.94
C LEU A 46 0.47 7.84 -6.88
N THR A 47 0.85 9.12 -6.82
CA THR A 47 -0.09 10.24 -6.81
C THR A 47 -0.96 10.23 -8.07
N ASP A 48 -0.40 10.03 -9.26
CA ASP A 48 -1.17 9.92 -10.50
C ASP A 48 -2.14 8.72 -10.51
N VAL A 49 -1.75 7.57 -9.93
CA VAL A 49 -2.66 6.43 -9.73
C VAL A 49 -3.80 6.78 -8.76
N LEU A 50 -3.49 7.47 -7.67
CA LEU A 50 -4.48 7.86 -6.67
C LEU A 50 -5.45 8.93 -7.21
N ASP A 51 -4.96 9.91 -7.95
CA ASP A 51 -5.75 11.00 -8.53
C ASP A 51 -6.68 10.55 -9.67
N THR A 52 -6.25 9.55 -10.44
CA THR A 52 -7.02 9.05 -11.60
C THR A 52 -7.84 7.79 -11.32
N GLY A 53 -7.54 7.10 -10.23
CA GLY A 53 -8.26 5.91 -9.78
C GLY A 53 -9.49 6.23 -8.92
N PRO A 54 -10.27 5.22 -8.54
CA PRO A 54 -11.44 5.37 -7.68
C PRO A 54 -11.03 5.49 -6.20
N TYR A 55 -10.08 6.38 -5.89
CA TYR A 55 -9.53 6.53 -4.55
C TYR A 55 -9.94 7.84 -3.91
N ARG A 56 -10.24 7.76 -2.62
CA ARG A 56 -10.15 8.91 -1.72
C ARG A 56 -8.91 8.74 -0.86
N TYR A 57 -8.05 9.73 -0.83
CA TYR A 57 -6.84 9.66 -0.05
C TYR A 57 -6.52 10.97 0.64
N GLY A 58 -5.85 10.87 1.79
CA GLY A 58 -5.33 12.00 2.54
C GLY A 58 -3.87 11.75 2.91
N ASP A 59 -3.09 12.82 2.97
CA ASP A 59 -1.71 12.79 3.46
C ASP A 59 -1.66 12.98 4.98
N TRP A 60 -0.66 12.38 5.63
CA TRP A 60 -0.26 12.84 6.96
C TRP A 60 0.75 13.98 6.80
N PHE A 61 0.27 15.20 7.04
CA PHE A 61 1.10 16.41 7.06
C PHE A 61 2.33 16.25 7.99
N ASP A 62 3.46 16.82 7.56
CA ASP A 62 4.75 16.90 8.27
C ASP A 62 5.52 15.60 8.54
N LEU A 63 5.21 14.50 7.84
CA LEU A 63 6.10 13.33 7.85
C LEU A 63 7.28 13.50 6.87
N PRO A 64 8.51 13.10 7.25
CA PRO A 64 9.67 13.09 6.34
C PRO A 64 9.52 12.12 5.15
N ILE A 65 8.47 11.30 5.14
CA ILE A 65 8.16 10.29 4.15
C ILE A 65 6.73 10.46 3.66
N ALA A 66 6.49 10.24 2.37
CA ALA A 66 5.14 10.22 1.81
C ALA A 66 4.34 9.06 2.43
N VAL A 67 3.28 9.40 3.17
CA VAL A 67 2.34 8.43 3.74
C VAL A 67 0.92 8.90 3.45
N PHE A 68 0.15 8.03 2.81
CA PHE A 68 -1.24 8.25 2.44
C PHE A 68 -2.13 7.26 3.17
N LEU A 69 -3.25 7.73 3.71
CA LEU A 69 -4.39 6.87 4.03
C LEU A 69 -5.26 6.81 2.78
N VAL A 70 -5.48 5.60 2.24
CA VAL A 70 -6.19 5.38 0.98
C VAL A 70 -7.46 4.59 1.24
N HIS A 71 -8.57 5.08 0.71
CA HIS A 71 -9.83 4.37 0.60
C HIS A 71 -10.10 4.09 -0.88
N ASP A 72 -10.17 2.81 -1.25
CA ASP A 72 -10.59 2.36 -2.57
C ASP A 72 -12.11 2.25 -2.60
N GLU A 73 -12.77 3.10 -3.38
CA GLU A 73 -14.23 3.12 -3.50
C GLU A 73 -14.77 1.92 -4.28
N GLU A 74 -13.96 1.30 -5.14
CA GLU A 74 -14.37 0.15 -5.96
C GLU A 74 -14.43 -1.13 -5.12
N THR A 75 -13.44 -1.36 -4.27
CA THR A 75 -13.38 -2.55 -3.41
C THR A 75 -13.90 -2.29 -1.99
N SER A 76 -14.18 -1.03 -1.65
CA SER A 76 -14.53 -0.57 -0.30
C SER A 76 -13.42 -0.84 0.74
N ASP A 77 -12.18 -1.01 0.29
CA ASP A 77 -11.03 -1.25 1.16
C ASP A 77 -10.42 0.05 1.67
N THR A 78 -9.85 -0.01 2.87
CA THR A 78 -8.99 1.05 3.39
C THR A 78 -7.66 0.47 3.78
N PHE A 79 -6.56 1.09 3.35
CA PHE A 79 -5.20 0.69 3.68
C PHE A 79 -4.29 1.92 3.72
N ARG A 80 -3.11 1.76 4.31
CA ARG A 80 -2.11 2.84 4.33
C ARG A 80 -1.04 2.58 3.28
N VAL A 81 -0.67 3.59 2.53
CA VAL A 81 0.41 3.53 1.53
C VAL A 81 1.56 4.42 1.95
N SER A 82 2.79 3.98 1.74
CA SER A 82 3.97 4.82 1.94
C SER A 82 5.05 4.52 0.92
N ILE A 83 5.98 5.45 0.72
CA ILE A 83 7.15 5.23 -0.14
C ILE A 83 8.40 5.25 0.73
N ARG A 84 9.14 4.14 0.71
CA ARG A 84 10.36 3.99 1.50
C ARG A 84 11.29 2.96 0.88
N ASP A 85 12.58 3.25 0.92
CA ASP A 85 13.66 2.38 0.41
C ASP A 85 13.44 1.98 -1.06
N GLY A 86 12.91 2.90 -1.88
CA GLY A 86 12.65 2.68 -3.30
C GLY A 86 11.51 1.72 -3.60
N ALA A 87 10.58 1.52 -2.66
CA ALA A 87 9.40 0.69 -2.82
C ALA A 87 8.13 1.40 -2.34
N VAL A 88 7.00 1.06 -2.97
CA VAL A 88 5.67 1.39 -2.46
C VAL A 88 5.28 0.34 -1.43
N ARG A 89 4.98 0.73 -0.20
CA ARG A 89 4.55 -0.16 0.87
C ARG A 89 3.06 -0.01 1.11
N LEU A 90 2.33 -1.11 0.95
CA LEU A 90 0.92 -1.22 1.28
C LEU A 90 0.79 -1.85 2.66
N HIS A 91 0.41 -1.07 3.66
CA HIS A 91 0.20 -1.51 5.02
C HIS A 91 -1.25 -1.94 5.20
N VAL A 92 -1.44 -3.17 5.65
CA VAL A 92 -2.74 -3.77 5.96
C VAL A 92 -3.31 -3.07 7.20
N LEU A 93 -4.60 -2.75 7.14
CA LEU A 93 -5.44 -2.34 8.26
C LEU A 93 -6.42 -3.47 8.57
N PRO A 94 -7.15 -3.42 9.72
CA PRO A 94 -8.03 -4.52 10.14
C PRO A 94 -9.00 -4.99 9.05
N ASP A 95 -9.55 -4.07 8.27
CA ASP A 95 -10.55 -4.38 7.24
C ASP A 95 -9.97 -4.46 5.82
N THR A 96 -8.65 -4.37 5.66
CA THR A 96 -8.02 -4.44 4.33
C THR A 96 -8.09 -5.85 3.77
N THR A 97 -8.67 -6.02 2.60
CA THR A 97 -8.73 -7.29 1.88
C THR A 97 -7.65 -7.37 0.78
N PRO A 98 -7.34 -8.59 0.30
CA PRO A 98 -6.47 -8.77 -0.86
C PRO A 98 -6.95 -8.04 -2.13
N ALA A 99 -8.26 -7.78 -2.27
CA ALA A 99 -8.83 -7.15 -3.46
C ALA A 99 -8.34 -5.72 -3.63
N GLY A 100 -8.43 -4.87 -2.59
CA GLY A 100 -7.92 -3.49 -2.64
C GLY A 100 -6.40 -3.42 -2.87
N LEU A 101 -5.63 -4.31 -2.23
CA LEU A 101 -4.17 -4.39 -2.42
C LEU A 101 -3.81 -4.80 -3.86
N ARG A 102 -4.58 -5.73 -4.42
CA ARG A 102 -4.44 -6.16 -5.81
C ARG A 102 -4.80 -5.04 -6.78
N ALA A 103 -5.89 -4.33 -6.52
CA ALA A 103 -6.38 -3.28 -7.40
C ALA A 103 -5.37 -2.12 -7.53
N ILE A 104 -4.74 -1.69 -6.43
CA ILE A 104 -3.69 -0.66 -6.49
C ILE A 104 -2.42 -1.15 -7.19
N TYR A 105 -2.03 -2.41 -6.96
CA TYR A 105 -0.92 -3.02 -7.68
C TYR A 105 -1.16 -3.08 -9.18
N ASP A 106 -2.33 -3.54 -9.61
CA ASP A 106 -2.67 -3.65 -11.03
C ASP A 106 -2.69 -2.27 -11.70
N ARG A 107 -3.16 -1.23 -11.00
CA ARG A 107 -3.13 0.16 -11.50
C ARG A 107 -1.70 0.72 -11.58
N LEU A 108 -0.83 0.43 -10.62
CA LEU A 108 0.60 0.78 -10.69
C LEU A 108 1.29 0.09 -11.87
N VAL A 109 1.01 -1.19 -12.10
CA VAL A 109 1.54 -1.96 -13.24
C VAL A 109 1.04 -1.36 -14.55
N GLN A 110 -0.25 -1.03 -14.66
CA GLN A 110 -0.82 -0.43 -15.87
C GLN A 110 -0.22 0.94 -16.21
N LYS A 111 0.09 1.76 -15.20
CA LYS A 111 0.67 3.11 -15.37
C LYS A 111 2.19 3.13 -15.51
N SER A 112 2.86 1.99 -15.38
CA SER A 112 4.31 1.87 -15.51
C SER A 112 4.69 0.97 -16.68
N THR A 113 5.91 1.13 -17.18
CA THR A 113 6.47 0.30 -18.27
C THR A 113 7.42 -0.78 -17.75
N CYS A 114 7.61 -0.85 -16.44
CA CYS A 114 8.53 -1.76 -15.78
C CYS A 114 7.78 -2.91 -15.11
N ARG A 115 8.53 -3.98 -14.82
CA ARG A 115 8.04 -5.08 -13.99
C ARG A 115 8.21 -4.74 -12.51
N TRP A 116 7.38 -5.37 -11.69
CA TRP A 116 7.39 -5.18 -10.25
C TRP A 116 7.69 -6.50 -9.55
N THR A 117 8.32 -6.39 -8.38
CA THR A 117 8.43 -7.46 -7.39
C THR A 117 7.50 -7.14 -6.23
N VAL A 118 6.94 -8.16 -5.62
CA VAL A 118 6.07 -8.03 -4.45
C VAL A 118 6.64 -8.91 -3.34
N ASP A 119 7.03 -8.27 -2.24
CA ASP A 119 7.50 -8.96 -1.04
C ASP A 119 6.51 -8.72 0.10
N ARG A 120 6.10 -9.80 0.79
CA ARG A 120 5.30 -9.71 2.01
C ARG A 120 6.21 -9.56 3.22
N ARG A 121 5.92 -8.60 4.08
CA ARG A 121 6.53 -8.41 5.39
C ARG A 121 5.47 -8.58 6.48
N VAL A 122 5.83 -9.32 7.51
CA VAL A 122 4.99 -9.57 8.69
C VAL A 122 5.86 -9.27 9.90
N ASP A 123 5.41 -8.35 10.74
CA ASP A 123 5.96 -8.08 12.06
C ASP A 123 4.96 -8.61 13.10
N VAL A 124 5.43 -9.50 13.97
CA VAL A 124 4.64 -10.27 14.94
C VAL A 124 4.78 -9.74 16.35
#